data_AF-A0A7C4WNN3-F1
#
_entry.id   AF-A0A7C4WNN3-F1
#
_cell.length_a   1.000
_cell.length_b   1.000
_cell.length_c   1.000
_cell.angle_alpha   90.00
_cell.angle_beta   90.00
_cell.angle_gamma   90.00
#
_symmetry.space_group_name_H-M   'P 1'
#
loop_
_entity.id
_entity.type
_entity.pdbx_description
1 polymer ?
#
loop_
_entity_poly.entity_id
_entity_poly.type
_entity_poly.pdbx_seq_one_letter_code
_entity_poly.pdbx_strand_id
1 'polypeptide(L)'
;KWLGSGLGACLGGLSAREAFQVGAGMVSRGEVALVIATLGWDAGWISPQLYTSLILVIMGTTLLAPLLLRLAFVETQLPLRRRSVEVGKAGE
;
A
#
# COMPACT_ATOMS: atom_id res chain seq x y z
N LYS A 1 -6.84 6.25 -3.05
CA LYS A 1 -5.51 5.60 -3.21
C LYS A 1 -5.65 4.34 -4.06
N TRP A 2 -6.42 3.33 -3.62
CA TRP A 2 -6.69 2.09 -4.35
C TRP A 2 -6.91 2.20 -5.86
N LEU A 3 -7.94 2.93 -6.27
CA LEU A 3 -8.31 3.01 -7.68
C LEU A 3 -7.26 3.75 -8.52
N GLY A 4 -6.65 4.80 -7.96
CA GLY A 4 -5.62 5.59 -8.66
C GLY A 4 -4.31 4.83 -8.85
N SER A 5 -3.82 4.14 -7.82
CA SER A 5 -2.62 3.32 -7.94
C SER A 5 -2.86 2.05 -8.75
N GLY A 6 -4.06 1.47 -8.69
CA GLY A 6 -4.45 0.34 -9.54
C GLY A 6 -4.54 0.72 -11.02
N LEU A 7 -5.15 1.86 -11.34
CA LEU A 7 -5.18 2.37 -12.72
C LEU A 7 -3.78 2.75 -13.21
N GLY A 8 -2.97 3.40 -12.37
CA GLY A 8 -1.56 3.71 -12.70
C GLY A 8 -0.72 2.46 -12.97
N ALA A 9 -0.90 1.39 -12.17
CA ALA A 9 -0.25 0.12 -12.40
C ALA A 9 -0.71 -0.55 -13.71
N CYS A 10 -2.01 -0.47 -14.02
CA CYS A 10 -2.55 -1.00 -15.27
C CYS A 10 -1.99 -0.24 -16.50
N LEU A 11 -1.86 1.08 -16.41
CA LEU A 11 -1.23 1.92 -17.44
C LEU A 11 0.27 1.64 -17.59
N GLY A 12 0.93 1.20 -16.51
CA GLY A 12 2.32 0.75 -16.51
C GLY A 12 2.53 -0.66 -17.08
N GLY A 13 1.49 -1.34 -17.56
CA GLY A 13 1.57 -2.67 -18.17
C GLY A 13 1.52 -3.83 -17.18
N LEU A 14 1.17 -3.59 -15.91
CA LEU A 14 0.96 -4.67 -14.94
C LEU A 14 -0.39 -5.36 -15.16
N SER A 15 -0.44 -6.67 -14.91
CA SER A 15 -1.69 -7.44 -15.01
C SER A 15 -2.72 -6.94 -13.98
N ALA A 16 -4.01 -7.16 -14.25
CA ALA A 16 -5.09 -6.74 -13.35
C ALA A 16 -4.91 -7.23 -11.89
N ARG A 17 -4.28 -8.40 -11.72
CA ARG A 17 -3.98 -8.99 -10.41
C ARG A 17 -2.83 -8.27 -9.70
N GLU A 18 -1.78 -7.90 -10.43
CA GLU A 18 -0.66 -7.11 -9.90
C GLU A 18 -1.08 -5.67 -9.60
N ALA A 19 -1.93 -5.08 -10.44
CA ALA A 19 -2.53 -3.76 -10.19
C ALA A 19 -3.37 -3.73 -8.90
N PHE A 20 -4.12 -4.80 -8.64
CA PHE A 20 -4.89 -4.98 -7.39
C PHE A 20 -3.96 -5.10 -6.16
N GLN A 21 -2.83 -5.81 -6.29
CA GLN A 21 -1.80 -5.92 -5.23
C GLN A 21 -1.12 -4.58 -4.94
N VAL A 22 -0.78 -3.81 -5.97
CA VAL A 22 -0.23 -2.44 -5.82
C VAL A 22 -1.25 -1.51 -5.17
N GLY A 23 -2.51 -1.60 -5.59
CA GLY A 23 -3.64 -0.93 -4.93
C GLY A 23 -3.73 -1.25 -3.43
N ALA A 24 -3.69 -2.54 -3.09
CA ALA A 24 -3.71 -3.07 -1.72
C ALA A 24 -2.56 -2.52 -0.87
N GLY A 25 -1.33 -2.53 -1.40
CA GLY A 25 -0.14 -2.02 -0.72
C GLY A 25 -0.20 -0.52 -0.44
N MET A 26 -0.85 0.26 -1.32
CA MET A 26 -0.96 1.71 -1.21
C MET A 26 -2.05 2.18 -0.22
N VAL A 27 -2.82 1.28 0.40
CA VAL A 27 -3.83 1.64 1.42
C VAL A 27 -3.19 2.12 2.71
N SER A 28 -1.95 1.69 3.00
CA SER A 28 -1.29 1.93 4.28
C SER A 28 -1.37 3.42 4.67
N ARG A 29 -2.25 3.72 5.64
CA ARG A 29 -2.27 4.97 6.37
C ARG A 29 -1.49 4.72 7.65
N GLY A 30 -0.28 5.29 7.70
CA GLY A 30 0.65 5.10 8.80
C GLY A 30 0.59 6.20 9.86
N GLU A 31 1.66 6.28 10.64
CA GLU A 31 1.93 7.27 11.69
C GLU A 31 1.66 8.72 11.27
N VAL A 32 1.98 9.09 10.02
CA VAL A 32 1.83 10.46 9.52
C VAL A 32 0.37 10.94 9.58
N ALA A 33 -0.60 10.05 9.34
CA ALA A 33 -2.02 10.40 9.42
C ALA A 33 -2.45 10.71 10.86
N LEU A 34 -1.92 9.96 11.84
CA LEU A 34 -2.18 10.18 13.26
C LEU A 34 -1.50 11.45 13.76
N VAL A 35 -0.26 11.71 13.31
CA VAL A 35 0.47 12.94 13.63
C VAL A 35 -0.29 14.16 13.11
N ILE A 36 -0.75 14.15 11.85
CA ILE A 36 -1.53 15.26 11.28
C ILE A 36 -2.87 15.44 12.01
N ALA A 37 -3.57 14.35 12.36
CA ALA A 37 -4.81 14.44 13.12
C ALA A 37 -4.59 15.08 14.50
N THR A 38 -3.48 14.75 15.15
CA THR A 38 -3.11 15.31 16.46
C THR A 38 -2.69 16.77 16.35
N LEU A 39 -1.92 17.14 15.32
CA LEU A 39 -1.58 18.54 15.03
C LEU A 39 -2.81 19.39 14.73
N GLY A 40 -3.78 18.87 13.96
CA GLY A 40 -5.01 19.59 13.65
C GLY A 40 -5.95 19.74 14.85
N TRP A 41 -5.94 18.77 15.77
CA TRP A 41 -6.61 18.87 17.06
C TRP A 41 -5.99 19.96 17.95
N ASP A 42 -4.67 19.96 18.07
CA ASP A 42 -3.91 20.93 18.88
C ASP A 42 -4.03 22.36 18.32
N ALA A 43 -4.07 22.51 16.99
CA ALA A 43 -4.34 23.78 16.33
C ALA A 43 -5.79 24.28 16.51
N GLY A 44 -6.69 23.48 17.08
CA GLY A 44 -8.10 23.81 17.27
C GLY A 44 -8.96 23.75 16.00
N TRP A 45 -8.46 23.15 14.92
CA TRP A 45 -9.16 23.10 13.62
C TRP A 45 -10.11 21.91 13.51
N ILE A 46 -10.00 20.96 14.44
CA ILE A 46 -10.74 19.70 14.45
C ILE A 46 -11.57 19.65 15.73
N SER A 47 -12.89 19.41 15.62
CA SER A 47 -13.76 19.22 16.78
C SER A 47 -13.60 17.81 17.39
N PRO A 48 -13.92 17.60 18.68
CA PRO A 48 -13.63 16.32 19.35
C PRO A 48 -14.30 15.13 18.68
N GLN A 49 -15.47 15.37 18.08
CA GLN A 49 -16.22 14.40 17.31
C GLN A 49 -15.48 14.02 16.02
N LEU A 50 -14.91 15.00 15.34
CA LEU A 50 -14.15 14.81 14.09
C LEU A 50 -12.81 14.12 14.35
N TYR A 51 -12.11 14.48 15.43
CA TYR A 51 -10.87 13.85 15.85
C TYR A 51 -11.06 12.36 16.15
N THR A 52 -12.09 12.03 16.95
CA THR A 52 -12.43 10.64 17.28
C THR A 52 -12.79 9.85 16.02
N SER A 53 -13.59 10.43 15.12
CA SER A 53 -13.98 9.78 13.86
C SER A 53 -12.77 9.52 12.94
N LEU A 54 -11.82 10.47 12.87
CA LEU A 54 -10.59 10.31 12.10
C LEU A 54 -9.73 9.16 12.63
N ILE A 55 -9.51 9.09 13.94
CA ILE A 55 -8.76 7.98 14.55
C ILE A 55 -9.42 6.64 14.24
N LEU A 56 -10.74 6.57 14.34
CA LEU A 56 -11.50 5.34 14.12
C LEU A 56 -11.36 4.86 12.67
N VAL A 57 -11.43 5.77 11.69
CA VAL A 57 -11.18 5.45 10.28
C VAL A 57 -9.73 5.04 10.03
N ILE A 58 -8.75 5.74 10.64
CA ILE A 58 -7.34 5.40 10.49
C ILE A 58 -7.10 3.99 11.00
N MET A 59 -7.46 3.70 12.25
CA MET A 59 -7.29 2.36 12.84
C MET A 59 -8.02 1.29 12.04
N GLY A 60 -9.28 1.55 11.64
CA GLY A 60 -10.05 0.63 10.82
C GLY A 60 -9.35 0.30 9.51
N THR A 61 -8.83 1.30 8.78
CA THR A 61 -8.13 1.09 7.51
C THR A 61 -6.74 0.46 7.69
N THR A 62 -6.02 0.75 8.78
CA THR A 62 -4.72 0.15 9.11
C THR A 62 -4.85 -1.35 9.41
N LEU A 63 -5.91 -1.77 10.10
CA LEU A 63 -6.19 -3.19 10.36
C LEU A 63 -6.72 -3.92 9.13
N LEU A 64 -7.48 -3.22 8.28
CA LEU A 64 -8.01 -3.80 7.04
C LEU A 64 -6.92 -4.02 5.99
N ALA A 65 -5.90 -3.16 5.95
CA ALA A 65 -4.81 -3.22 4.98
C ALA A 65 -4.04 -4.57 4.98
N PRO A 66 -3.52 -5.11 6.10
CA PRO A 66 -2.84 -6.41 6.10
C PRO A 66 -3.78 -7.58 5.76
N LEU A 67 -5.08 -7.45 6.04
CA LEU A 67 -6.09 -8.45 5.68
C LEU A 67 -6.29 -8.52 4.16
N LEU A 68 -6.46 -7.35 3.53
CA LEU A 68 -6.57 -7.20 2.08
C LEU A 68 -5.27 -7.61 1.37
N LEU A 69 -4.12 -7.24 1.95
CA LEU A 69 -2.80 -7.65 1.47
C LEU A 69 -2.64 -9.16 1.52
N ARG A 70 -3.01 -9.83 2.63
CA ARG A 70 -2.98 -11.30 2.70
C ARG A 70 -3.81 -11.94 1.60
N LEU A 71 -5.04 -11.49 1.37
CA LEU A 71 -5.89 -12.01 0.30
C LEU A 71 -5.32 -11.73 -1.10
N ALA A 72 -4.72 -10.56 -1.31
CA ALA A 72 -4.11 -10.19 -2.58
C ALA A 72 -2.81 -10.97 -2.88
N PHE A 73 -2.08 -11.40 -1.85
CA PHE A 73 -0.79 -12.10 -1.97
C PHE A 73 -0.89 -13.63 -1.72
N VAL A 74 -2.09 -14.21 -1.62
CA VAL A 74 -2.29 -15.65 -1.34
C VAL A 74 -1.78 -16.61 -2.44
N GLU A 75 -1.38 -16.15 -3.63
CA GLU A 75 -0.67 -17.01 -4.59
C GLU A 75 0.13 -16.14 -5.56
N THR A 76 1.32 -16.62 -5.96
CA THR A 76 2.32 -16.00 -6.86
C THR A 76 3.46 -15.24 -6.17
N GLN A 77 4.15 -15.92 -5.26
CA GLN A 77 5.62 -15.90 -5.31
C GLN A 77 6.04 -16.65 -6.58
N LEU A 78 5.99 -16.00 -7.74
CA LEU A 78 6.81 -16.49 -8.85
C LEU A 78 8.25 -16.18 -8.44
N PRO A 79 9.09 -17.21 -8.17
CA PRO A 79 10.49 -16.97 -7.94
C PRO A 79 11.01 -16.34 -9.23
N LEU A 80 11.67 -15.18 -9.14
CA LEU A 80 12.62 -14.79 -10.18
C LEU A 80 13.76 -15.82 -10.17
N ARG A 81 13.45 -16.98 -10.75
CA ARG A 81 14.35 -18.06 -11.07
C ARG A 81 15.16 -17.61 -12.27
N ARG A 82 16.44 -17.33 -12.01
CA ARG A 82 17.58 -17.38 -12.96
C ARG A 82 17.54 -16.43 -14.17
N ARG A 83 18.29 -15.34 -14.05
CA ARG A 83 19.27 -14.78 -15.02
C ARG A 83 19.90 -13.58 -14.29
N SER A 84 21.10 -13.69 -13.72
CA SER A 84 22.32 -13.24 -14.42
C SER A 84 23.60 -14.00 -14.02
N VAL A 85 23.52 -15.24 -13.52
CA VAL A 85 24.71 -16.12 -13.43
C VAL A 85 25.00 -16.72 -14.82
N GLU A 86 25.37 -15.86 -15.77
CA GLU A 86 26.02 -16.25 -17.03
C GLU A 86 26.89 -15.13 -17.63
N VAL A 87 27.17 -14.05 -16.89
CA VAL A 87 28.22 -13.09 -17.25
C VAL A 87 29.54 -13.59 -16.63
N GLY A 88 30.05 -14.69 -17.16
CA GLY A 88 31.27 -15.31 -16.62
C GLY A 88 31.98 -16.33 -17.51
N LYS A 89 31.62 -16.51 -18.80
CA LYS A 89 32.35 -17.35 -19.75
C LYS A 89 32.12 -16.92 -21.21
N ALA A 90 32.67 -15.79 -21.60
CA ALA A 90 32.91 -15.45 -23.00
C ALA A 90 33.97 -14.34 -23.07
N GLY A 91 35.24 -14.71 -22.91
CA GLY A 91 36.34 -13.75 -23.09
C GLY A 91 37.60 -14.01 -22.26
N GLU A 92 38.05 -15.26 -22.16
CA GLU A 92 39.47 -15.61 -21.97
C GLU A 92 39.77 -16.85 -22.83
#